data_AF-A0A6B3ILN6-F1
#
_entry.id   AF-A0A6B3ILN6-F1
#
_cell.length_a   1.000
_cell.length_b   1.000
_cell.length_c   1.000
_cell.angle_alpha   90.00
_cell.angle_beta   90.00
_cell.angle_gamma   90.00
#
_symmetry.space_group_name_H-M   'P 1'
#
loop_
_entity.id
_entity.type
_entity.pdbx_description
1 polymer ?
#
loop_
_entity_poly.entity_id
_entity_poly.type
_entity_poly.pdbx_seq_one_letter_code
_entity_poly.pdbx_strand_id
1 'polypeptide(L)' 'MRDWWREFSGLVLPVACAGCGRPRTELCSACGAALSGAPPRRVRPSPRPAGLPAVHAAAPYENAVRAVL' A
#
# COMPACT_ATOMS: atom_id res chain seq x y z
N MET A 1 19.76 2.21 -28.78
CA MET A 1 18.77 1.11 -28.57
C MET A 1 18.38 0.98 -27.10
N ARG A 2 19.31 0.74 -26.16
CA ARG A 2 18.98 0.55 -24.73
C ARG A 2 18.29 1.75 -24.06
N ASP A 3 18.68 2.99 -24.39
CA ASP A 3 18.05 4.18 -23.80
C ASP A 3 16.63 4.44 -24.31
N TRP A 4 16.40 4.27 -25.61
CA TRP A 4 15.06 4.37 -26.21
C TRP A 4 14.09 3.33 -25.63
N TRP A 5 14.54 2.09 -25.41
CA TRP A 5 13.77 1.06 -24.71
C TRP A 5 13.48 1.42 -23.25
N ARG A 6 14.36 2.18 -22.60
CA ARG A 6 14.23 2.63 -21.19
C ARG A 6 13.20 3.76 -21.05
N GLU A 7 13.15 4.67 -22.02
CA GLU A 7 12.11 5.70 -22.09
C GLU A 7 10.74 5.10 -22.43
N PHE A 8 10.68 4.24 -23.45
CA PHE A 8 9.42 3.58 -23.83
C PHE A 8 8.85 2.76 -22.67
N SER A 9 9.68 1.96 -22.00
CA SER A 9 9.23 1.22 -20.81
C SER A 9 8.80 2.13 -19.66
N GLY A 10 9.35 3.33 -19.50
CA GLY A 10 8.89 4.30 -18.51
C GLY A 10 7.52 4.91 -18.83
N LEU A 11 7.08 4.88 -20.09
CA LEU A 11 5.76 5.34 -20.51
C LEU A 11 4.67 4.26 -20.31
N VAL A 12 5.05 2.99 -20.46
CA VAL A 12 4.09 1.86 -20.50
C VAL A 12 4.09 1.07 -19.18
N LEU A 13 5.23 1.01 -18.49
CA LEU A 13 5.35 0.36 -17.19
C LEU A 13 5.14 1.37 -16.06
N PRO A 14 4.70 0.88 -14.89
CA PRO A 14 4.54 1.69 -13.70
C PRO A 14 5.87 2.34 -13.34
N VAL A 15 5.84 3.68 -13.27
CA VAL A 15 7.04 4.47 -13.02
C VAL A 15 7.56 4.29 -11.60
N ALA A 16 6.67 4.04 -10.64
CA ALA A 16 6.98 3.89 -9.22
C ALA A 16 5.94 3.07 -8.45
N CYS A 17 6.38 2.47 -7.35
CA CYS A 17 5.54 1.75 -6.39
C CYS A 17 4.52 2.72 -5.78
N ALA A 18 3.24 2.38 -5.84
CA ALA A 18 2.15 3.17 -5.26
C ALA A 18 2.34 3.43 -3.76
N GLY A 19 2.98 2.50 -3.03
CA GLY A 19 3.20 2.63 -1.59
C GLY A 19 4.45 3.42 -1.19
N CYS A 20 5.61 3.10 -1.76
CA CYS A 20 6.90 3.64 -1.31
C CYS A 20 7.67 4.44 -2.36
N GLY A 21 7.14 4.59 -3.58
CA GLY A 21 7.80 5.33 -4.65
C GLY A 21 9.00 4.62 -5.30
N ARG A 22 9.31 3.37 -4.92
CA ARG A 22 10.42 2.62 -5.54
C ARG A 22 10.20 2.50 -7.06
N PRO A 23 11.19 2.78 -7.91
CA PRO A 23 10.97 2.81 -9.36
C PRO A 23 10.66 1.44 -9.95
N ARG A 24 9.95 1.43 -11.09
CA ARG A 24 9.72 0.26 -11.96
C ARG A 24 8.94 -0.90 -11.32
N THR A 25 7.94 -0.62 -10.50
CA THR A 25 7.05 -1.65 -9.92
C THR A 25 5.72 -1.02 -9.54
N GLU A 26 4.58 -1.67 -9.77
CA GLU A 26 3.26 -1.16 -9.34
C GLU A 26 3.16 -1.14 -7.81
N LEU A 27 3.49 -2.28 -7.21
CA LEU A 27 3.50 -2.48 -5.77
C LEU A 27 4.61 -3.46 -5.43
N CYS A 28 5.61 -2.99 -4.69
CA CYS A 28 6.69 -3.87 -4.28
C CYS A 28 6.20 -4.88 -3.24
N SER A 29 6.89 -6.03 -3.14
CA SER A 29 6.53 -7.10 -2.21
C SER A 29 6.43 -6.65 -0.75
N ALA A 30 7.26 -5.70 -0.32
CA ALA A 30 7.20 -5.13 1.03
C ALA A 30 5.91 -4.34 1.27
N CYS A 31 5.50 -3.48 0.32
CA CYS A 31 4.25 -2.74 0.42
C CYS A 31 3.04 -3.68 0.28
N GLY A 32 3.11 -4.70 -0.57
CA GLY A 32 2.08 -5.74 -0.66
C GLY A 32 1.93 -6.51 0.65
N ALA A 33 3.04 -6.89 1.29
CA ALA A 33 3.02 -7.53 2.60
C ALA A 33 2.48 -6.61 3.71
N ALA A 34 2.78 -5.31 3.66
CA ALA A 34 2.22 -4.35 4.60
C ALA A 34 0.70 -4.18 4.44
N LEU A 35 0.19 -4.29 3.20
CA LEU A 35 -1.23 -4.14 2.88
C LEU A 35 -2.05 -5.40 3.18
N SER A 36 -1.54 -6.59 2.85
CA SER A 36 -2.31 -7.85 2.89
C SER A 36 -1.58 -9.04 3.51
N GLY A 37 -0.37 -8.84 4.03
CA GLY A 37 0.46 -9.93 4.58
C GLY A 37 0.08 -10.36 6.00
N ALA A 38 -0.79 -9.62 6.68
CA ALA A 38 -1.29 -9.95 8.00
C ALA A 38 -2.81 -10.14 7.99
N PRO A 39 -3.36 -11.05 8.83
CA PRO A 39 -4.81 -11.17 8.98
C PRO A 39 -5.39 -9.90 9.64
N PRO A 40 -6.65 -9.55 9.35
CA PRO A 40 -7.32 -8.42 10.00
C PRO A 40 -7.29 -8.53 11.52
N ARG A 41 -7.05 -7.40 12.18
CA ARG A 41 -6.95 -7.32 13.65
C ARG A 41 -8.06 -6.45 14.21
N ARG A 42 -8.55 -6.82 15.39
CA ARG A 42 -9.55 -6.04 16.11
C ARG A 42 -8.97 -4.70 16.53
N VAL A 43 -9.66 -3.61 16.20
CA VAL A 43 -9.26 -2.24 16.57
C VAL A 43 -10.32 -1.65 17.50
N ARG A 44 -9.89 -0.82 18.46
CA ARG A 44 -10.78 -0.10 19.36
C ARG A 44 -10.32 1.35 19.46
N PRO A 45 -11.15 2.32 19.03
CA PRO A 45 -10.88 3.73 19.28
C PRO A 45 -10.80 4.03 20.78
N SER A 46 -9.98 5.01 21.16
CA SER A 46 -9.88 5.51 22.53
C SER A 46 -10.15 7.03 22.55
N PRO A 47 -11.22 7.50 23.22
CA PRO A 47 -12.25 6.70 23.90
C PRO A 47 -13.14 5.93 22.90
N ARG A 48 -13.78 4.84 23.35
CA ARG A 48 -14.70 4.06 22.51
C ARG A 48 -16.09 4.70 22.51
N PRO A 49 -16.66 5.03 21.33
CA PRO A 49 -18.04 5.49 21.22
C PRO A 49 -19.05 4.45 21.74
N ALA A 50 -20.09 4.91 22.42
CA ALA A 50 -21.19 4.04 22.85
C ALA A 50 -21.88 3.41 21.63
N GLY A 51 -22.23 2.12 21.73
CA GLY A 51 -22.87 1.37 20.64
C GLY A 51 -21.96 0.94 19.49
N LEU A 52 -20.66 1.31 19.47
CA LEU A 52 -19.76 0.89 18.39
C LEU A 52 -19.60 -0.65 18.40
N PRO A 53 -19.92 -1.37 17.32
CA PRO A 53 -19.71 -2.82 17.24
C PRO A 53 -18.21 -3.18 17.23
N ALA A 54 -17.89 -4.47 17.24
CA ALA A 54 -16.51 -4.90 17.06
C ALA A 54 -16.03 -4.55 15.64
N VAL A 55 -15.04 -3.67 15.53
CA VAL A 55 -14.42 -3.30 14.25
C VAL A 55 -13.04 -3.94 14.11
N HIS A 56 -12.68 -4.25 12.87
CA HIS A 56 -11.39 -4.84 12.51
C HIS A 56 -10.73 -3.99 11.42
N ALA A 57 -9.40 -3.86 11.46
CA ALA A 57 -8.61 -3.23 10.42
C ALA A 57 -7.76 -4.29 9.71
N ALA A 58 -7.71 -4.22 8.38
CA ALA A 58 -6.88 -5.09 7.55
C ALA A 58 -5.38 -4.74 7.67
N ALA A 59 -5.05 -3.45 7.75
CA ALA A 59 -3.70 -2.95 7.91
C ALA A 59 -3.70 -1.61 8.68
N PRO A 60 -2.57 -1.22 9.29
CA PRO A 60 -2.40 0.13 9.82
C PRO A 60 -2.51 1.16 8.68
N TYR A 61 -3.42 2.12 8.80
CA TYR A 61 -3.61 3.17 7.79
C TYR A 61 -2.56 4.28 7.93
N GLU A 62 -1.32 3.96 7.58
CA GLU A 62 -0.17 4.87 7.66
C GLU A 62 0.82 4.61 6.53
N ASN A 63 1.73 5.56 6.29
CA ASN A 63 2.88 5.41 5.40
C ASN A 63 2.50 4.82 4.03
N ALA A 64 3.12 3.70 3.65
CA ALA A 64 2.90 3.05 2.36
C ALA A 64 1.48 2.51 2.18
N VAL A 65 0.80 2.08 3.25
CA VAL A 65 -0.60 1.62 3.16
C VAL A 65 -1.52 2.79 2.86
N ARG A 66 -1.28 3.94 3.52
CA ARG A 66 -2.01 5.18 3.25
C ARG A 66 -1.76 5.75 1.85
N ALA A 67 -0.60 5.49 1.26
CA ALA A 67 -0.31 5.95 -0.10
C ALA A 67 -1.01 5.12 -1.19
N VAL A 68 -1.38 3.86 -0.89
CA VAL A 68 -2.00 2.92 -1.85
C VAL A 68 -3.52 3.01 -1.88
N LEU A 69 -4.16 3.35 -0.76
CA LEU A 69 -5.62 3.38 -0.58
C LEU A 69 -6.19 4.79 -0.72
#